data_AF-A0A8J2H3X0-F1
#
_entry.id   AF-A0A8J2H3X0-F1
#
_cell.length_a   1.000
_cell.length_b   1.000
_cell.length_c   1.000
_cell.angle_alpha   90.00
_cell.angle_beta   90.00
_cell.angle_gamma   90.00
#
_symmetry.space_group_name_H-M   'P 1'
#
loop_
_entity.id
_entity.type
_entity.pdbx_description
1 polymer ?
#
loop_
_entity_poly.entity_id
_entity_poly.type
_entity_poly.pdbx_seq_one_letter_code
_entity_poly.pdbx_strand_id
1 'polypeptide(L)'
;MRVLVAVIVLVDLADSTKKSVRAVFEAANLLKDLNIPNKSYELVTVKFGPAICYLGNDLTKANTFIKPTYHFNFLYHKFYTLLMTEPDMTTQTAPLPKELFHWLVGNIPGNRSSSGEELIGYLPPLSPPGTKAHRYTFLLYQQPKKLNFTDDSLLGIDLINRLFRTARAFAKKYKLGDPIAANFCYKGFDLPIVHGALNMIRFFPVLIGVFAVVTAYGDFSYIEYGIIPDVLNFEPYALLQLIYGDIFVNPGDILTPTEAKDAPEIYYPFQDGEYYFFVLTGPDAPGDSYETMPEFWHGAIVNIPGDRISEGETLMGYMTPSPPDDNFYHRYVYLVYKQPCLLDFVDEPRISETETKGRSAKSVRKFAEKYDLGDPIAGNFIRATADEYSLQLRSQML
;
A
#
# COMPACT_ATOMS: atom_id res chain seq x y z
N MET A 1 41.78 -6.01 -25.11
CA MET A 1 42.22 -5.63 -23.75
C MET A 1 41.04 -5.88 -22.81
N ARG A 2 41.07 -6.96 -22.04
CA ARG A 2 40.00 -7.37 -21.11
C ARG A 2 40.12 -6.55 -19.84
N VAL A 3 39.09 -5.77 -19.50
CA VAL A 3 39.00 -5.10 -18.21
C VAL A 3 38.01 -5.90 -17.36
N LEU A 4 38.56 -6.88 -16.62
CA LEU A 4 37.93 -7.50 -15.47
C LEU A 4 37.99 -6.45 -14.34
N VAL A 5 36.86 -5.89 -13.92
CA VAL A 5 36.79 -5.06 -12.70
C VAL A 5 35.88 -5.77 -11.70
N ALA A 6 36.57 -6.48 -10.80
CA ALA A 6 36.26 -6.74 -9.40
C ALA A 6 34.77 -6.67 -8.95
N VAL A 7 34.07 -7.81 -8.99
CA VAL A 7 33.05 -8.19 -7.99
C VAL A 7 33.08 -9.73 -7.81
N ILE A 8 34.22 -10.28 -7.37
CA ILE A 8 34.37 -11.72 -7.04
C ILE A 8 34.57 -11.94 -5.52
N VAL A 9 34.51 -10.90 -4.71
CA VAL A 9 34.66 -11.04 -3.25
C VAL A 9 33.27 -10.99 -2.61
N LEU A 10 32.60 -12.15 -2.53
CA LEU A 10 31.56 -12.55 -1.55
C LEU A 10 30.78 -13.83 -1.94
N VAL A 11 31.37 -14.76 -2.72
CA VAL A 11 30.76 -16.10 -2.97
C VAL A 11 31.69 -17.25 -2.55
N ASP A 12 32.82 -16.96 -1.89
CA ASP A 12 33.79 -17.97 -1.45
C ASP A 12 33.67 -18.36 0.04
N LEU A 13 32.43 -18.57 0.50
CA LEU A 13 32.15 -19.26 1.77
C LEU A 13 30.99 -20.25 1.60
N ALA A 14 31.22 -21.36 0.89
CA ALA A 14 30.66 -22.69 1.19
C ALA A 14 31.15 -23.73 0.16
N ASP A 15 31.99 -24.64 0.62
CA ASP A 15 32.53 -25.78 -0.11
C ASP A 15 31.48 -26.92 -0.27
N SER A 16 31.57 -27.67 -1.38
CA SER A 16 31.03 -29.01 -1.69
C SER A 16 29.56 -29.30 -2.13
N THR A 17 28.59 -28.37 -2.18
CA THR A 17 27.30 -28.63 -2.87
C THR A 17 26.76 -27.41 -3.62
N LYS A 18 27.22 -27.14 -4.85
CA LYS A 18 26.55 -26.15 -5.73
C LYS A 18 25.18 -26.69 -6.14
N LYS A 19 24.14 -26.43 -5.34
CA LYS A 19 22.76 -26.75 -5.73
C LYS A 19 22.41 -25.92 -6.96
N SER A 20 22.01 -26.57 -8.05
CA SER A 20 21.52 -25.85 -9.22
C SER A 20 20.18 -25.18 -8.87
N VAL A 21 19.93 -23.98 -9.41
CA VAL A 21 18.68 -23.23 -9.15
C VAL A 21 17.45 -24.11 -9.42
N ARG A 22 17.49 -24.85 -10.53
CA ARG A 22 16.45 -25.83 -10.91
C ARG A 22 16.16 -26.83 -9.78
N ALA A 23 17.17 -27.48 -9.23
CA ALA A 23 16.99 -28.53 -8.23
C ALA A 23 16.37 -27.98 -6.94
N VAL A 24 16.74 -26.77 -6.52
CA VAL A 24 16.16 -26.14 -5.33
C VAL A 24 14.71 -25.70 -5.58
N PHE A 25 14.41 -25.17 -6.77
CA PHE A 25 13.04 -24.80 -7.15
C PHE A 25 12.13 -26.03 -7.25
N GLU A 26 12.63 -27.14 -7.78
CA GLU A 26 11.90 -28.42 -7.83
C GLU A 26 11.64 -28.96 -6.42
N ALA A 27 12.65 -28.98 -5.54
CA ALA A 27 12.51 -29.40 -4.15
C ALA A 27 11.53 -28.51 -3.35
N ALA A 28 11.48 -27.22 -3.66
CA ALA A 28 10.55 -26.27 -3.05
C ALA A 28 9.18 -26.21 -3.76
N ASN A 29 8.91 -27.06 -4.75
CA ASN A 29 7.69 -27.11 -5.55
C ASN A 29 7.35 -25.80 -6.32
N LEU A 30 8.31 -24.88 -6.46
CA LEU A 30 8.13 -23.58 -7.13
C LEU A 30 7.89 -23.72 -8.63
N LEU A 31 8.45 -24.75 -9.28
CA LEU A 31 8.21 -25.00 -10.70
C LEU A 31 6.72 -25.22 -11.01
N LYS A 32 6.07 -26.00 -10.15
CA LYS A 32 4.64 -26.31 -10.24
C LYS A 32 3.80 -25.11 -9.81
N ASP A 33 4.11 -24.53 -8.66
CA ASP A 33 3.26 -23.49 -8.04
C ASP A 33 3.26 -22.19 -8.84
N LEU A 34 4.36 -21.84 -9.53
CA LEU A 34 4.46 -20.68 -10.43
C LEU A 34 4.23 -21.03 -11.91
N ASN A 35 3.96 -22.31 -12.20
CA ASN A 35 3.75 -22.84 -13.55
C ASN A 35 4.88 -22.47 -14.54
N ILE A 36 6.13 -22.56 -14.10
CA ILE A 36 7.33 -22.28 -14.89
C ILE A 36 7.99 -23.58 -15.37
N PRO A 37 8.73 -23.58 -16.51
CA PRO A 37 9.26 -24.81 -17.10
C PRO A 37 10.29 -25.54 -16.24
N ASN A 38 10.33 -26.88 -16.31
CA ASN A 38 11.40 -27.64 -15.67
C ASN A 38 12.70 -27.58 -16.49
N LYS A 39 13.47 -26.49 -16.35
CA LYS A 39 14.74 -26.25 -17.05
C LYS A 39 15.80 -25.62 -16.13
N SER A 40 17.02 -25.50 -16.63
CA SER A 40 18.08 -24.78 -15.92
C SER A 40 17.84 -23.26 -15.94
N TYR A 41 18.12 -22.62 -14.82
CA TYR A 41 18.05 -21.19 -14.62
C TYR A 41 19.40 -20.67 -14.09
N GLU A 42 19.80 -19.48 -14.52
CA GLU A 42 20.88 -18.75 -13.85
C GLU A 42 20.41 -18.22 -12.48
N LEU A 43 21.35 -17.74 -11.67
CA LEU A 43 21.04 -17.13 -10.37
C LEU A 43 20.90 -15.61 -10.53
N VAL A 44 19.79 -15.05 -10.07
CA VAL A 44 19.71 -13.61 -9.76
C VAL A 44 20.06 -13.40 -8.29
N THR A 45 21.16 -12.70 -8.02
CA THR A 45 21.55 -12.38 -6.64
C THR A 45 20.72 -11.22 -6.15
N VAL A 46 20.07 -11.34 -4.99
CA VAL A 46 19.24 -10.29 -4.40
C VAL A 46 19.72 -10.00 -2.98
N LYS A 47 19.85 -8.73 -2.62
CA LYS A 47 20.33 -8.30 -1.31
C LYS A 47 19.36 -7.33 -0.65
N PHE A 48 18.99 -7.63 0.60
CA PHE A 48 18.20 -6.77 1.49
C PHE A 48 19.14 -6.16 2.53
N GLY A 49 19.70 -4.99 2.21
CA GLY A 49 20.79 -4.40 3.00
C GLY A 49 21.98 -5.38 3.12
N PRO A 50 22.40 -5.78 4.34
CA PRO A 50 23.47 -6.75 4.53
C PRO A 50 23.06 -8.21 4.27
N ALA A 51 21.77 -8.52 4.23
CA ALA A 51 21.28 -9.88 4.04
C ALA A 51 21.23 -10.25 2.56
N ILE A 52 21.53 -11.51 2.24
CA ILE A 52 21.51 -12.05 0.88
C ILE A 52 20.40 -13.07 0.78
N CYS A 53 19.53 -12.93 -0.23
CA CYS A 53 18.60 -13.97 -0.65
C CYS A 53 19.36 -14.97 -1.52
N TYR A 54 19.37 -16.24 -1.11
CA TYR A 54 20.13 -17.29 -1.75
C TYR A 54 19.43 -18.65 -1.58
N LEU A 55 18.77 -19.09 -2.65
CA LEU A 55 18.31 -20.46 -2.88
C LEU A 55 17.62 -21.12 -1.67
N GLY A 56 16.63 -20.42 -1.12
CA GLY A 56 15.78 -20.93 -0.04
C GLY A 56 16.36 -20.74 1.35
N ASN A 57 17.32 -19.83 1.53
CA ASN A 57 17.69 -19.40 2.88
C ASN A 57 16.57 -18.60 3.55
N ASP A 58 16.64 -18.50 4.88
CA ASP A 58 15.68 -17.79 5.70
C ASP A 58 16.11 -16.32 5.91
N LEU A 59 15.20 -15.38 5.63
CA LEU A 59 15.35 -13.94 5.81
C LEU A 59 14.58 -13.39 7.01
N THR A 60 14.08 -14.23 7.92
CA THR A 60 13.34 -13.84 9.14
C THR A 60 14.04 -12.68 9.87
N LYS A 61 15.35 -12.77 10.10
CA LYS A 61 16.14 -11.70 10.79
C LYS A 61 16.59 -10.53 9.89
N ALA A 62 16.31 -10.55 8.60
CA ALA A 62 16.73 -9.50 7.68
C ALA A 62 15.75 -8.31 7.72
N ASN A 63 16.30 -7.08 7.66
CA ASN A 63 15.48 -5.90 7.39
C ASN A 63 15.09 -5.90 5.91
N THR A 64 13.87 -6.35 5.64
CA THR A 64 13.30 -6.42 4.29
C THR A 64 12.37 -5.23 3.99
N PHE A 65 12.30 -4.21 4.84
CA PHE A 65 11.51 -3.00 4.56
C PHE A 65 12.18 -2.09 3.54
N ILE A 66 13.51 -2.19 3.42
CA ILE A 66 14.26 -1.49 2.40
C ILE A 66 14.25 -2.32 1.12
N LYS A 67 13.84 -1.69 0.01
CA LYS A 67 13.86 -2.26 -1.33
C LYS A 67 15.21 -2.94 -1.63
N PRO A 68 15.21 -4.19 -2.11
CA PRO A 68 16.45 -4.90 -2.34
C PRO A 68 17.22 -4.38 -3.55
N THR A 69 18.52 -4.64 -3.56
CA THR A 69 19.33 -4.53 -4.78
C THR A 69 19.48 -5.90 -5.42
N TYR A 70 19.72 -5.93 -6.72
CA TYR A 70 19.88 -7.19 -7.46
C TYR A 70 21.03 -7.14 -8.44
N HIS A 71 21.59 -8.32 -8.74
CA HIS A 71 22.65 -8.52 -9.69
C HIS A 71 22.45 -9.81 -10.48
N PHE A 72 22.68 -9.76 -11.79
CA PHE A 72 22.62 -10.90 -12.69
C PHE A 72 23.54 -10.66 -13.90
N ASN A 73 23.88 -11.74 -14.60
CA ASN A 73 24.61 -11.67 -15.86
C ASN A 73 23.68 -11.14 -16.96
N PHE A 74 24.16 -10.19 -17.74
CA PHE A 74 23.36 -9.54 -18.77
C PHE A 74 24.14 -9.38 -20.07
N LEU A 75 23.39 -9.22 -21.16
CA LEU A 75 23.90 -8.84 -22.46
C LEU A 75 23.69 -7.34 -22.66
N TYR A 76 24.75 -6.66 -23.09
CA TYR A 76 24.68 -5.25 -23.47
C TYR A 76 23.59 -5.06 -24.55
N HIS A 77 22.84 -3.94 -24.46
CA HIS A 77 21.73 -3.58 -25.35
C HIS A 77 20.45 -4.44 -25.24
N LYS A 78 20.35 -5.33 -24.25
CA LYS A 78 19.10 -6.01 -23.91
C LYS A 78 18.40 -5.31 -22.74
N PHE A 79 17.08 -5.51 -22.71
CA PHE A 79 16.22 -5.08 -21.61
C PHE A 79 15.74 -6.31 -20.84
N TYR A 80 15.55 -6.14 -19.54
CA TYR A 80 15.14 -7.20 -18.65
C TYR A 80 13.94 -6.80 -17.81
N THR A 81 13.19 -7.80 -17.37
CA THR A 81 12.09 -7.65 -16.41
C THR A 81 12.40 -8.49 -15.19
N LEU A 82 12.39 -7.88 -14.00
CA LEU A 82 12.52 -8.57 -12.72
C LEU A 82 11.17 -8.57 -12.01
N LEU A 83 10.69 -9.75 -11.66
CA LEU A 83 9.49 -9.96 -10.85
C LEU A 83 9.89 -10.57 -9.50
N MET A 84 9.38 -10.02 -8.41
CA MET A 84 9.30 -10.65 -7.10
C MET A 84 7.85 -11.06 -6.83
N THR A 85 7.62 -12.34 -6.59
CA THR A 85 6.28 -12.93 -6.39
C THR A 85 6.27 -13.93 -5.24
N GLU A 86 5.11 -14.10 -4.61
CA GLU A 86 4.87 -15.03 -3.51
C GLU A 86 3.75 -16.02 -3.91
N PRO A 87 4.04 -17.33 -4.06
CA PRO A 87 3.06 -18.35 -4.45
C PRO A 87 2.30 -18.98 -3.27
N ASP A 88 2.45 -18.44 -2.07
CA ASP A 88 1.95 -19.03 -0.82
C ASP A 88 0.68 -18.38 -0.28
N MET A 89 0.10 -17.41 -1.01
CA MET A 89 -1.13 -16.79 -0.59
C MET A 89 -2.27 -17.81 -0.55
N THR A 90 -2.82 -18.01 0.63
CA THR A 90 -4.01 -18.84 0.85
C THR A 90 -5.15 -17.97 1.33
N THR A 91 -6.16 -17.75 0.47
CA THR A 91 -7.43 -17.14 0.89
C THR A 91 -8.39 -18.25 1.30
N GLN A 92 -8.80 -18.28 2.57
CA GLN A 92 -9.71 -19.31 3.10
C GLN A 92 -11.13 -19.21 2.49
N THR A 93 -11.45 -18.12 1.78
CA THR A 93 -12.82 -17.73 1.44
C THR A 93 -13.08 -17.49 -0.07
N ALA A 94 -12.07 -17.55 -0.95
CA ALA A 94 -12.26 -17.37 -2.40
C ALA A 94 -11.15 -18.06 -3.24
N PRO A 95 -11.42 -18.48 -4.50
CA PRO A 95 -10.43 -19.05 -5.40
C PRO A 95 -9.61 -17.94 -6.08
N LEU A 96 -8.90 -17.14 -5.29
CA LEU A 96 -7.93 -16.17 -5.82
C LEU A 96 -6.67 -16.89 -6.30
N PRO A 97 -5.92 -16.33 -7.28
CA PRO A 97 -4.59 -16.82 -7.60
C PRO A 97 -3.72 -16.84 -6.34
N LYS A 98 -2.97 -17.92 -6.14
CA LYS A 98 -2.03 -18.05 -5.00
C LYS A 98 -0.81 -17.14 -5.11
N GLU A 99 -0.68 -16.41 -6.23
CA GLU A 99 0.49 -15.60 -6.57
C GLU A 99 0.22 -14.13 -6.25
N LEU A 100 1.03 -13.54 -5.36
CA LEU A 100 1.03 -12.11 -5.07
C LEU A 100 2.31 -11.46 -5.60
N PHE A 101 2.17 -10.43 -6.42
CA PHE A 101 3.31 -9.68 -6.93
C PHE A 101 3.79 -8.66 -5.89
N HIS A 102 5.00 -8.86 -5.36
CA HIS A 102 5.63 -7.95 -4.41
C HIS A 102 6.35 -6.79 -5.08
N TRP A 103 6.94 -7.03 -6.25
CA TRP A 103 7.71 -6.02 -6.95
C TRP A 103 7.86 -6.38 -8.42
N LEU A 104 7.71 -5.41 -9.33
CA LEU A 104 7.87 -5.65 -10.75
C LEU A 104 8.60 -4.46 -11.38
N VAL A 105 9.74 -4.74 -12.01
CA VAL A 105 10.55 -3.74 -12.70
C VAL A 105 10.75 -4.18 -14.13
N GLY A 106 10.23 -3.41 -15.08
CA GLY A 106 10.41 -3.59 -16.51
C GLY A 106 11.56 -2.74 -17.06
N ASN A 107 11.88 -2.94 -18.34
CA ASN A 107 12.78 -2.11 -19.11
C ASN A 107 14.16 -1.87 -18.45
N ILE A 108 14.67 -2.82 -17.65
CA ILE A 108 15.98 -2.72 -17.00
C ILE A 108 17.08 -2.79 -18.08
N PRO A 109 17.88 -1.73 -18.31
CA PRO A 109 18.96 -1.75 -19.28
C PRO A 109 20.19 -2.45 -18.67
N GLY A 110 20.49 -3.66 -19.15
CA GLY A 110 21.52 -4.50 -18.54
C GLY A 110 21.13 -4.93 -17.12
N ASN A 111 21.94 -4.60 -16.11
CA ASN A 111 21.69 -4.95 -14.70
C ASN A 111 21.57 -3.74 -13.75
N ARG A 112 21.32 -2.53 -14.26
CA ARG A 112 21.26 -1.31 -13.43
C ARG A 112 19.92 -1.21 -12.71
N SER A 113 19.94 -1.50 -11.39
CA SER A 113 18.73 -1.56 -10.57
C SER A 113 17.91 -0.25 -10.55
N SER A 114 18.59 0.89 -10.65
CA SER A 114 17.96 2.22 -10.63
C SER A 114 17.52 2.75 -12.01
N SER A 115 17.76 1.99 -13.08
CA SER A 115 17.47 2.45 -14.46
C SER A 115 16.30 1.71 -15.11
N GLY A 116 15.69 0.76 -14.40
CA GLY A 116 14.45 0.09 -14.83
C GLY A 116 13.22 0.95 -14.55
N GLU A 117 12.14 0.64 -15.25
CA GLU A 117 10.82 1.21 -15.05
C GLU A 117 10.09 0.39 -13.98
N GLU A 118 9.80 1.00 -12.83
CA GLU A 118 9.03 0.35 -11.78
C GLU A 118 7.55 0.29 -12.18
N LEU A 119 7.07 -0.93 -12.45
CA LEU A 119 5.69 -1.20 -12.89
C LEU A 119 4.77 -1.50 -11.72
N ILE A 120 5.31 -2.16 -10.70
CA ILE A 120 4.63 -2.41 -9.42
C ILE A 120 5.62 -2.06 -8.33
N GLY A 121 5.24 -1.13 -7.46
CA GLY A 121 6.07 -0.68 -6.33
C GLY A 121 6.48 -1.83 -5.41
N TYR A 122 7.60 -1.68 -4.71
CA TYR A 122 8.09 -2.70 -3.79
C TYR A 122 7.19 -2.83 -2.55
N LEU A 123 6.64 -4.03 -2.34
CA LEU A 123 5.95 -4.44 -1.13
C LEU A 123 6.87 -5.39 -0.34
N PRO A 124 7.27 -5.06 0.89
CA PRO A 124 8.16 -5.91 1.67
C PRO A 124 7.56 -7.30 1.92
N PRO A 125 8.39 -8.34 2.05
CA PRO A 125 8.02 -9.63 2.62
C PRO A 125 7.35 -9.46 3.98
N LEU A 126 6.06 -9.72 4.06
CA LEU A 126 5.27 -9.68 5.29
C LEU A 126 4.50 -10.99 5.37
N SER A 127 4.96 -11.90 6.22
CA SER A 127 4.25 -13.15 6.49
C SER A 127 3.34 -12.97 7.70
N PRO A 128 2.06 -13.37 7.62
CA PRO A 128 1.10 -13.19 8.71
C PRO A 128 1.49 -13.99 9.96
N PRO A 129 1.16 -13.49 11.17
CA PRO A 129 1.32 -14.27 12.39
C PRO A 129 0.57 -15.61 12.28
N GLY A 130 1.26 -16.71 12.61
CA GLY A 130 0.65 -18.05 12.61
C GLY A 130 0.64 -18.77 11.26
N THR A 131 1.12 -18.16 10.17
CA THR A 131 1.38 -18.90 8.91
C THR A 131 2.77 -19.52 8.90
N LYS A 132 2.97 -20.52 8.02
CA LYS A 132 4.32 -21.02 7.71
C LYS A 132 5.10 -19.93 7.00
N ALA A 133 6.43 -20.03 6.95
CA ALA A 133 7.23 -19.10 6.16
C ALA A 133 6.83 -19.12 4.68
N HIS A 134 6.65 -17.94 4.09
CA HIS A 134 6.28 -17.78 2.68
C HIS A 134 7.54 -17.71 1.79
N ARG A 135 7.38 -18.12 0.53
CA ARG A 135 8.42 -18.23 -0.51
C ARG A 135 8.46 -16.98 -1.38
N TYR A 136 9.32 -16.04 -1.03
CA TYR A 136 9.54 -14.85 -1.85
C TYR A 136 10.48 -15.19 -3.00
N THR A 137 9.91 -15.25 -4.21
CA THR A 137 10.55 -15.78 -5.41
C THR A 137 10.84 -14.68 -6.41
N PHE A 138 12.06 -14.64 -6.93
CA PHE A 138 12.53 -13.72 -7.94
C PHE A 138 12.65 -14.42 -9.28
N LEU A 139 12.00 -13.87 -10.31
CA LEU A 139 12.05 -14.34 -11.69
C LEU A 139 12.56 -13.23 -12.60
N LEU A 140 13.64 -13.53 -13.34
CA LEU A 140 14.23 -12.61 -14.31
C LEU A 140 13.92 -13.07 -15.73
N TYR A 141 13.39 -12.16 -16.55
CA TYR A 141 13.10 -12.38 -17.96
C TYR A 141 13.94 -11.47 -18.84
N GLN A 142 14.36 -11.98 -20.00
CA GLN A 142 14.93 -11.14 -21.05
C GLN A 142 13.80 -10.65 -21.96
N GLN A 143 13.67 -9.34 -22.11
CA GLN A 143 12.66 -8.77 -23.00
C GLN A 143 13.09 -8.91 -24.47
N PRO A 144 12.14 -9.11 -25.41
CA PRO A 144 12.44 -9.14 -26.84
C PRO A 144 12.94 -7.78 -27.36
N LYS A 145 12.47 -6.69 -26.75
CA LYS A 145 12.82 -5.29 -27.02
C LYS A 145 12.48 -4.42 -25.79
N LYS A 146 12.74 -3.11 -25.85
CA LYS A 146 12.11 -2.19 -24.90
C LYS A 146 10.59 -2.27 -25.06
N LEU A 147 9.88 -2.51 -23.97
CA LEU A 147 8.43 -2.69 -23.97
C LEU A 147 7.75 -1.40 -23.56
N ASN A 148 6.50 -1.23 -23.98
CA ASN A 148 5.63 -0.19 -23.44
C ASN A 148 4.65 -0.88 -22.48
N PHE A 149 4.68 -0.51 -21.21
CA PHE A 149 3.91 -1.15 -20.16
C PHE A 149 2.65 -0.37 -19.78
N THR A 150 2.08 0.46 -20.66
CA THR A 150 0.91 1.33 -20.36
C THR A 150 -0.23 0.68 -19.59
N ASP A 151 -0.51 -0.60 -19.83
CA ASP A 151 -1.61 -1.33 -19.16
C ASP A 151 -1.23 -1.90 -17.78
N ASP A 152 0.06 -1.92 -17.45
CA ASP A 152 0.64 -2.54 -16.24
C ASP A 152 1.61 -1.61 -15.51
N SER A 153 1.79 -0.36 -16.00
CA SER A 153 2.50 0.72 -15.32
C SER A 153 1.59 1.26 -14.24
N LEU A 154 1.73 0.71 -13.04
CA LEU A 154 0.94 1.08 -11.89
C LEU A 154 1.85 1.83 -10.92
N LEU A 155 1.64 3.15 -10.86
CA LEU A 155 2.19 3.96 -9.79
C LEU A 155 1.43 3.60 -8.50
N GLY A 156 1.96 2.69 -7.69
CA GLY A 156 1.46 2.46 -6.34
C GLY A 156 0.85 1.09 -6.05
N ILE A 157 0.39 0.94 -4.82
CA ILE A 157 0.27 -0.32 -4.05
C ILE A 157 -1.09 -1.00 -4.30
N ASP A 158 -1.62 -0.92 -5.52
CA ASP A 158 -2.91 -1.52 -5.83
C ASP A 158 -2.85 -3.06 -5.65
N LEU A 159 -3.49 -3.54 -4.59
CA LEU A 159 -3.45 -4.95 -4.20
C LEU A 159 -4.23 -5.84 -5.19
N ILE A 160 -5.26 -5.30 -5.84
CA ILE A 160 -6.07 -6.00 -6.85
C ILE A 160 -5.15 -6.40 -8.01
N ASN A 161 -4.39 -5.44 -8.52
CA ASN A 161 -3.45 -5.68 -9.60
C ASN A 161 -2.25 -6.56 -9.23
N ARG A 162 -1.99 -6.78 -7.93
CA ARG A 162 -0.99 -7.75 -7.45
C ARG A 162 -1.54 -9.16 -7.31
N LEU A 163 -2.84 -9.32 -7.04
CA LEU A 163 -3.51 -10.59 -6.72
C LEU A 163 -4.15 -11.29 -7.93
N PHE A 164 -4.62 -10.55 -8.95
CA PHE A 164 -5.35 -11.14 -10.07
C PHE A 164 -4.49 -11.54 -11.28
N ARG A 165 -3.18 -11.77 -11.06
CA ARG A 165 -2.21 -12.04 -12.13
C ARG A 165 -1.25 -13.15 -11.73
N THR A 166 -0.71 -13.84 -12.74
CA THR A 166 0.35 -14.85 -12.54
C THR A 166 1.59 -14.46 -13.33
N ALA A 167 2.76 -14.87 -12.85
CA ALA A 167 4.03 -14.66 -13.55
C ALA A 167 3.96 -15.18 -14.99
N ARG A 168 3.31 -16.34 -15.18
CA ARG A 168 3.07 -16.93 -16.49
C ARG A 168 2.16 -16.06 -17.38
N ALA A 169 1.04 -15.57 -16.86
CA ALA A 169 0.12 -14.74 -17.64
C ALA A 169 0.79 -13.44 -18.09
N PHE A 170 1.54 -12.79 -17.19
CA PHE A 170 2.32 -11.61 -17.50
C PHE A 170 3.39 -11.87 -18.57
N ALA A 171 4.19 -12.92 -18.41
CA ALA A 171 5.21 -13.30 -19.38
C ALA A 171 4.60 -13.60 -20.76
N LYS A 172 3.42 -14.22 -20.80
CA LYS A 172 2.66 -14.47 -22.04
C LYS A 172 2.17 -13.17 -22.68
N LYS A 173 1.57 -12.24 -21.92
CA LYS A 173 1.06 -10.94 -22.40
C LYS A 173 2.16 -10.16 -23.12
N TYR A 174 3.35 -10.09 -22.52
CA TYR A 174 4.48 -9.31 -23.05
C TYR A 174 5.47 -10.09 -23.89
N LYS A 175 5.18 -11.37 -24.19
CA LYS A 175 6.05 -12.26 -24.99
C LYS A 175 7.47 -12.31 -24.42
N LEU A 176 7.59 -12.37 -23.10
CA LEU A 176 8.87 -12.46 -22.39
C LEU A 176 9.52 -13.84 -22.53
N GLY A 177 8.73 -14.86 -22.89
CA GLY A 177 9.16 -16.25 -22.87
C GLY A 177 9.30 -16.75 -21.43
N ASP A 178 10.25 -17.66 -21.24
CA ASP A 178 10.54 -18.25 -19.93
C ASP A 178 11.51 -17.39 -19.12
N PRO A 179 11.52 -17.52 -17.78
CA PRO A 179 12.57 -16.90 -16.99
C PRO A 179 13.94 -17.47 -17.36
N ILE A 180 14.96 -16.61 -17.34
CA ILE A 180 16.36 -16.93 -17.64
C ILE A 180 17.20 -17.10 -16.36
N ALA A 181 16.80 -16.41 -15.29
CA ALA A 181 17.41 -16.53 -13.97
C ALA A 181 16.32 -16.51 -12.89
N ALA A 182 16.60 -17.16 -11.77
CA ALA A 182 15.67 -17.21 -10.65
C ALA A 182 16.40 -17.33 -9.31
N ASN A 183 15.73 -16.94 -8.24
CA ASN A 183 16.18 -17.11 -6.86
C ASN A 183 14.95 -17.09 -5.94
N PHE A 184 15.08 -17.57 -4.71
CA PHE A 184 14.03 -17.40 -3.71
C PHE A 184 14.60 -17.48 -2.30
N CYS A 185 13.80 -17.02 -1.34
CA CYS A 185 14.09 -17.12 0.08
C CYS A 185 12.79 -17.38 0.85
N TYR A 186 12.93 -17.96 2.03
CA TYR A 186 11.83 -18.02 3.00
C TYR A 186 11.89 -16.79 3.88
N LYS A 187 10.72 -16.27 4.25
CA LYS A 187 10.58 -15.30 5.33
C LYS A 187 9.39 -15.77 6.16
N GLY A 188 9.61 -15.98 7.45
CA GLY A 188 8.55 -16.22 8.42
C GLY A 188 8.05 -14.92 9.03
N PHE A 189 7.02 -15.03 9.86
CA PHE A 189 6.65 -13.96 10.77
C PHE A 189 7.84 -13.68 11.71
N ASP A 190 8.42 -12.48 11.62
CA ASP A 190 9.36 -11.97 12.62
C ASP A 190 8.78 -10.69 13.21
N LEU A 191 8.77 -10.60 14.53
CA LEU A 191 8.60 -9.31 15.19
C LEU A 191 9.90 -8.53 14.94
N PRO A 192 9.88 -7.34 14.34
CA PRO A 192 11.12 -6.62 14.08
C PRO A 192 11.87 -6.43 15.40
N ILE A 193 13.08 -7.00 15.51
CA ILE A 193 13.97 -6.81 16.67
C ILE A 193 14.50 -5.37 16.58
N VAL A 194 13.70 -4.41 17.07
CA VAL A 194 14.13 -3.02 17.21
C VAL A 194 14.61 -2.85 18.65
N HIS A 195 15.92 -2.73 18.84
CA HIS A 195 16.49 -2.19 20.07
C HIS A 195 16.00 -0.73 20.20
N GLY A 196 14.92 -0.53 20.95
CA GLY A 196 14.31 0.79 21.14
C GLY A 196 12.79 0.70 21.11
N ALA A 197 12.22 0.15 22.19
CA ALA A 197 10.79 0.22 22.46
C ALA A 197 10.37 1.70 22.52
N LEU A 198 9.72 2.19 21.46
CA LEU A 198 8.85 3.39 21.38
C LEU A 198 8.35 3.62 19.94
N ASN A 199 9.01 3.04 18.92
CA ASN A 199 8.53 3.07 17.52
C ASN A 199 7.65 1.87 17.13
N MET A 200 7.35 0.95 18.07
CA MET A 200 6.59 -0.29 17.77
C MET A 200 5.09 -0.06 17.48
N ILE A 201 4.51 1.06 17.91
CA ILE A 201 3.08 1.37 17.68
C ILE A 201 2.82 1.81 16.23
N ARG A 202 3.84 2.31 15.53
CA ARG A 202 3.71 2.85 14.16
C ARG A 202 3.74 1.80 13.03
N PHE A 203 4.16 0.56 13.30
CA PHE A 203 4.37 -0.47 12.26
C PHE A 203 3.50 -1.73 12.41
N PHE A 204 2.91 -1.94 13.58
CA PHE A 204 1.84 -2.92 13.79
C PHE A 204 0.59 -2.73 12.88
N PRO A 205 0.21 -1.49 12.49
CA PRO A 205 -0.96 -1.23 11.64
C PRO A 205 -0.82 -1.82 10.22
N VAL A 206 0.34 -1.69 9.57
CA VAL A 206 0.57 -2.17 8.19
C VAL A 206 0.32 -3.68 8.06
N LEU A 207 0.60 -4.45 9.12
CA LEU A 207 0.47 -5.90 9.15
C LEU A 207 -0.99 -6.38 9.20
N ILE A 208 -1.87 -5.63 9.86
CA ILE A 208 -3.32 -5.89 9.90
C ILE A 208 -4.00 -5.29 8.69
N GLY A 209 -3.57 -4.12 8.19
CA GLY A 209 -4.14 -3.50 6.99
C GLY A 209 -4.01 -4.37 5.73
N VAL A 210 -2.83 -4.96 5.50
CA VAL A 210 -2.63 -5.89 4.38
C VAL A 210 -3.46 -7.18 4.56
N PHE A 211 -3.67 -7.64 5.79
CA PHE A 211 -4.42 -8.87 6.07
C PHE A 211 -5.95 -8.67 6.09
N ALA A 212 -6.42 -7.51 6.56
CA ALA A 212 -7.82 -7.09 6.51
C ALA A 212 -8.28 -6.88 5.06
N VAL A 213 -7.41 -6.35 4.18
CA VAL A 213 -7.69 -6.25 2.73
C VAL A 213 -7.74 -7.65 2.07
N VAL A 214 -7.04 -8.66 2.61
CA VAL A 214 -7.13 -10.05 2.12
C VAL A 214 -8.41 -10.76 2.59
N THR A 215 -9.06 -10.29 3.65
CA THR A 215 -10.30 -10.90 4.19
C THR A 215 -11.58 -10.10 3.96
N ALA A 216 -11.51 -8.82 3.56
CA ALA A 216 -12.69 -8.00 3.31
C ALA A 216 -12.54 -7.13 2.05
N TYR A 217 -13.38 -7.44 1.05
CA TYR A 217 -14.05 -6.48 0.15
C TYR A 217 -13.23 -5.27 -0.35
N GLY A 218 -12.81 -5.29 -1.62
CA GLY A 218 -12.13 -4.14 -2.23
C GLY A 218 -12.52 -3.89 -3.68
N ASP A 219 -13.82 -3.85 -3.99
CA ASP A 219 -14.33 -3.34 -5.29
C ASP A 219 -15.79 -2.83 -5.20
N PHE A 220 -16.50 -3.05 -4.08
CA PHE A 220 -17.91 -2.66 -3.94
C PHE A 220 -18.16 -1.65 -2.82
N SER A 221 -17.30 -1.48 -1.81
CA SER A 221 -17.69 -0.73 -0.60
C SER A 221 -17.93 0.77 -0.88
N TYR A 222 -17.05 1.46 -1.59
CA TYR A 222 -17.26 2.89 -1.88
C TYR A 222 -18.50 3.16 -2.74
N ILE A 223 -18.81 2.26 -3.67
CA ILE A 223 -20.00 2.34 -4.54
C ILE A 223 -21.27 1.93 -3.78
N GLU A 224 -21.22 0.83 -3.02
CA GLU A 224 -22.33 0.27 -2.23
C GLU A 224 -22.81 1.26 -1.17
N TYR A 225 -21.87 1.95 -0.52
CA TYR A 225 -22.17 2.99 0.46
C TYR A 225 -22.38 4.38 -0.16
N GLY A 226 -22.39 4.49 -1.49
CA GLY A 226 -22.65 5.73 -2.23
C GLY A 226 -21.58 6.82 -2.06
N ILE A 227 -20.41 6.50 -1.49
CA ILE A 227 -19.29 7.45 -1.40
C ILE A 227 -18.87 7.88 -2.81
N ILE A 228 -18.93 6.95 -3.74
CA ILE A 228 -18.97 7.21 -5.18
C ILE A 228 -20.44 7.09 -5.62
N PRO A 229 -21.05 8.13 -6.21
CA PRO A 229 -20.44 9.36 -6.73
C PRO A 229 -20.51 10.59 -5.79
N ASP A 230 -21.07 10.44 -4.58
CA ASP A 230 -21.47 11.59 -3.74
C ASP A 230 -20.26 12.46 -3.34
N VAL A 231 -19.19 11.83 -2.89
CA VAL A 231 -17.95 12.48 -2.42
C VAL A 231 -16.85 12.36 -3.45
N LEU A 232 -16.68 11.18 -4.05
CA LEU A 232 -15.56 10.84 -4.94
C LEU A 232 -16.02 10.44 -6.34
N ASN A 233 -15.13 10.62 -7.32
CA ASN A 233 -15.33 10.09 -8.68
C ASN A 233 -14.72 8.69 -8.86
N PHE A 234 -13.64 8.40 -8.12
CA PHE A 234 -12.86 7.18 -8.20
C PHE A 234 -12.47 6.73 -6.79
N GLU A 235 -12.20 5.43 -6.63
CA GLU A 235 -11.69 4.92 -5.36
C GLU A 235 -10.27 5.44 -5.09
N PRO A 236 -9.91 5.73 -3.83
CA PRO A 236 -8.55 6.11 -3.46
C PRO A 236 -7.53 5.01 -3.77
N TYR A 237 -6.29 5.40 -4.10
CA TYR A 237 -5.25 4.44 -4.51
C TYR A 237 -4.79 3.47 -3.40
N ALA A 238 -5.08 3.77 -2.15
CA ALA A 238 -4.72 2.95 -1.00
C ALA A 238 -5.77 3.04 0.12
N LEU A 239 -5.80 2.04 1.00
CA LEU A 239 -6.54 2.13 2.25
C LEU A 239 -5.84 3.12 3.19
N LEU A 240 -6.56 4.11 3.68
CA LEU A 240 -6.12 4.93 4.81
C LEU A 240 -6.40 4.15 6.10
N GLN A 241 -5.35 3.78 6.81
CA GLN A 241 -5.54 3.06 8.04
C GLN A 241 -5.92 4.02 9.15
N LEU A 242 -7.06 3.76 9.81
CA LEU A 242 -7.57 4.54 10.92
C LEU A 242 -7.58 3.68 12.17
N ILE A 243 -7.08 4.24 13.27
CA ILE A 243 -7.08 3.59 14.58
C ILE A 243 -7.68 4.53 15.62
N TYR A 244 -8.78 4.11 16.22
CA TYR A 244 -9.43 4.79 17.34
C TYR A 244 -9.11 4.04 18.64
N GLY A 245 -8.09 4.50 19.38
CA GLY A 245 -7.60 3.77 20.55
C GLY A 245 -7.05 2.39 20.15
N ASP A 246 -7.73 1.32 20.56
CA ASP A 246 -7.39 -0.06 20.19
C ASP A 246 -8.23 -0.60 19.01
N ILE A 247 -9.09 0.23 18.41
CA ILE A 247 -10.02 -0.15 17.34
C ILE A 247 -9.38 0.12 15.97
N PHE A 248 -9.14 -0.96 15.21
CA PHE A 248 -8.73 -0.87 13.81
C PHE A 248 -9.96 -0.81 12.91
N VAL A 249 -10.03 0.21 12.06
CA VAL A 249 -11.21 0.48 11.24
C VAL A 249 -11.08 -0.12 9.83
N ASN A 250 -12.05 -0.94 9.45
CA ASN A 250 -12.28 -1.35 8.07
C ASN A 250 -13.29 -0.42 7.37
N PRO A 251 -13.24 -0.32 6.02
CA PRO A 251 -14.19 0.47 5.27
C PRO A 251 -15.64 0.08 5.55
N GLY A 252 -16.42 1.04 6.04
CA GLY A 252 -17.84 0.87 6.34
C GLY A 252 -18.13 0.31 7.72
N ASP A 253 -17.13 0.11 8.58
CA ASP A 253 -17.35 -0.25 9.98
C ASP A 253 -18.24 0.78 10.67
N ILE A 254 -19.03 0.30 11.63
CA ILE A 254 -19.90 1.12 12.46
C ILE A 254 -19.13 1.46 13.73
N LEU A 255 -18.92 2.74 13.98
CA LEU A 255 -18.34 3.26 15.21
C LEU A 255 -19.34 4.21 15.87
N THR A 256 -19.45 4.14 17.19
CA THR A 256 -20.22 5.10 17.97
C THR A 256 -19.47 6.43 18.07
N PRO A 257 -20.17 7.57 18.17
CA PRO A 257 -19.54 8.85 18.47
C PRO A 257 -18.65 8.83 19.73
N THR A 258 -19.00 8.03 20.74
CA THR A 258 -18.17 7.82 21.93
C THR A 258 -16.82 7.15 21.60
N GLU A 259 -16.81 6.13 20.74
CA GLU A 259 -15.57 5.47 20.27
C GLU A 259 -14.74 6.40 19.38
N ALA A 260 -15.41 7.23 18.58
CA ALA A 260 -14.79 8.21 17.69
C ALA A 260 -14.64 9.62 18.33
N LYS A 261 -14.64 9.73 19.67
CA LYS A 261 -14.62 11.04 20.33
C LYS A 261 -13.32 11.82 20.11
N ASP A 262 -12.20 11.10 20.10
CA ASP A 262 -10.84 11.64 19.93
C ASP A 262 -10.36 11.34 18.51
N ALA A 263 -9.53 12.22 17.93
CA ALA A 263 -9.02 12.04 16.58
C ALA A 263 -8.27 10.69 16.43
N PRO A 264 -8.46 9.96 15.32
CA PRO A 264 -7.80 8.68 15.11
C PRO A 264 -6.31 8.88 14.81
N GLU A 265 -5.51 7.87 15.12
CA GLU A 265 -4.22 7.72 14.45
C GLU A 265 -4.45 7.33 13.00
N ILE A 266 -3.73 7.98 12.09
CA ILE A 266 -3.85 7.73 10.65
C ILE A 266 -2.51 7.30 10.06
N TYR A 267 -2.56 6.30 9.17
CA TYR A 267 -1.39 5.79 8.46
C TYR A 267 -1.70 5.62 6.97
N TYR A 268 -0.83 6.17 6.12
CA TYR A 268 -0.98 6.13 4.66
C TYR A 268 0.38 6.02 3.97
N PRO A 269 0.43 5.52 2.73
CA PRO A 269 1.67 5.51 1.96
C PRO A 269 2.13 6.95 1.64
N PHE A 270 3.40 7.25 1.96
CA PHE A 270 3.99 8.56 1.69
C PHE A 270 5.38 8.44 1.07
N GLN A 271 5.87 9.57 0.57
CA GLN A 271 7.20 9.76 0.01
C GLN A 271 7.93 10.83 0.84
N ASP A 272 9.18 10.57 1.21
CA ASP A 272 10.00 11.55 1.94
C ASP A 272 10.21 12.81 1.09
N GLY A 273 10.03 13.98 1.73
CA GLY A 273 10.17 15.29 1.09
C GLY A 273 8.92 15.78 0.36
N GLU A 274 7.83 15.01 0.37
CA GLU A 274 6.54 15.39 -0.20
C GLU A 274 5.56 15.87 0.87
N TYR A 275 4.51 16.59 0.44
CA TYR A 275 3.49 17.17 1.32
C TYR A 275 2.11 16.58 1.05
N TYR A 276 1.28 16.51 2.09
CA TYR A 276 -0.02 15.85 2.05
C TYR A 276 -1.12 16.69 2.68
N PHE A 277 -2.34 16.47 2.18
CA PHE A 277 -3.59 17.02 2.71
C PHE A 277 -4.45 15.88 3.24
N PHE A 278 -4.82 15.93 4.51
CA PHE A 278 -5.79 15.05 5.15
C PHE A 278 -7.12 15.79 5.36
N VAL A 279 -8.23 15.10 5.09
CA VAL A 279 -9.58 15.59 5.39
C VAL A 279 -10.50 14.48 5.88
N LEU A 280 -11.31 14.82 6.88
CA LEU A 280 -12.48 14.07 7.30
C LEU A 280 -13.74 14.85 6.90
N THR A 281 -14.54 14.27 6.02
CA THR A 281 -15.77 14.88 5.48
C THR A 281 -16.98 13.96 5.66
N GLY A 282 -18.12 14.52 6.05
CA GLY A 282 -19.39 13.81 6.16
C GLY A 282 -20.37 14.31 5.09
N PRO A 283 -20.74 13.50 4.09
CA PRO A 283 -21.68 13.92 3.03
C PRO A 283 -23.14 14.00 3.48
N ASP A 284 -23.47 13.45 4.65
CA ASP A 284 -24.86 13.30 5.09
C ASP A 284 -25.28 14.38 6.10
N ALA A 285 -24.66 15.56 6.06
CA ALA A 285 -25.08 16.64 6.96
C ALA A 285 -26.48 17.16 6.56
N PRO A 286 -27.33 17.49 7.55
CA PRO A 286 -28.64 18.06 7.27
C PRO A 286 -28.46 19.42 6.58
N GLY A 287 -28.96 19.56 5.35
CA GLY A 287 -29.06 20.84 4.65
C GLY A 287 -30.43 21.48 4.80
N ASP A 288 -30.71 22.50 3.98
CA ASP A 288 -31.98 23.25 3.99
C ASP A 288 -33.18 22.40 3.55
N SER A 289 -32.93 21.29 2.86
CA SER A 289 -33.89 20.25 2.50
C SER A 289 -33.24 18.87 2.48
N TYR A 290 -34.06 17.81 2.52
CA TYR A 290 -33.61 16.42 2.39
C TYR A 290 -32.94 16.13 1.03
N GLU A 291 -33.15 16.99 0.02
CA GLU A 291 -32.56 16.88 -1.32
C GLU A 291 -31.15 17.50 -1.40
N THR A 292 -30.73 18.22 -0.37
CA THR A 292 -29.40 18.82 -0.27
C THR A 292 -28.73 18.36 1.01
N MET A 293 -27.88 17.34 0.92
CA MET A 293 -26.99 16.95 2.01
C MET A 293 -25.57 17.42 1.66
N PRO A 294 -25.17 18.63 2.10
CA PRO A 294 -23.83 19.12 1.81
C PRO A 294 -22.78 18.35 2.60
N GLU A 295 -21.56 18.33 2.09
CA GLU A 295 -20.43 17.87 2.89
C GLU A 295 -20.21 18.81 4.09
N PHE A 296 -20.02 18.20 5.27
CA PHE A 296 -19.58 18.85 6.49
C PHE A 296 -18.18 18.36 6.85
N TRP A 297 -17.22 19.27 6.92
CA TRP A 297 -15.83 18.92 7.24
C TRP A 297 -15.60 18.88 8.74
N HIS A 298 -15.27 17.69 9.23
CA HIS A 298 -14.98 17.42 10.63
C HIS A 298 -13.51 17.68 10.98
N GLY A 299 -12.59 17.61 10.02
CA GLY A 299 -11.19 17.95 10.26
C GLY A 299 -10.43 18.09 8.94
N ALA A 300 -9.43 18.96 8.92
CA ALA A 300 -8.62 19.22 7.73
C ALA A 300 -7.22 19.70 8.12
N ILE A 301 -6.19 19.02 7.62
CA ILE A 301 -4.78 19.35 7.86
C ILE A 301 -4.05 19.33 6.52
N VAL A 302 -3.38 20.42 6.17
CA VAL A 302 -2.61 20.59 4.94
C VAL A 302 -1.12 20.64 5.22
N ASN A 303 -0.29 20.63 4.17
CA ASN A 303 1.16 20.76 4.29
C ASN A 303 1.80 19.73 5.25
N ILE A 304 1.21 18.54 5.39
CA ILE A 304 1.78 17.47 6.22
C ILE A 304 3.04 16.93 5.55
N PRO A 305 4.24 17.03 6.15
CA PRO A 305 5.45 16.55 5.51
C PRO A 305 5.62 15.04 5.74
N GLY A 306 5.49 14.25 4.67
CA GLY A 306 5.44 12.78 4.77
C GLY A 306 4.22 12.32 5.58
N ASP A 307 4.45 11.66 6.71
CA ASP A 307 3.45 11.17 7.67
C ASP A 307 3.40 11.97 8.98
N ARG A 308 4.12 13.08 9.08
CA ARG A 308 4.25 13.83 10.33
C ARG A 308 3.08 14.77 10.55
N ILE A 309 1.91 14.20 10.86
CA ILE A 309 0.62 14.91 11.00
C ILE A 309 0.73 16.16 11.88
N SER A 310 1.44 16.06 13.01
CA SER A 310 1.63 17.16 13.96
C SER A 310 2.45 18.33 13.45
N GLU A 311 3.19 18.15 12.34
CA GLU A 311 3.94 19.22 11.66
C GLU A 311 3.14 19.86 10.52
N GLY A 312 1.95 19.34 10.20
CA GLY A 312 1.05 19.94 9.23
C GLY A 312 0.36 21.20 9.76
N GLU A 313 -0.26 21.93 8.84
CA GLU A 313 -1.07 23.11 9.14
C GLU A 313 -2.54 22.73 9.27
N THR A 314 -3.11 22.92 10.46
CA THR A 314 -4.53 22.62 10.71
C THR A 314 -5.42 23.74 10.18
N LEU A 315 -6.19 23.45 9.12
CA LEU A 315 -7.26 24.33 8.64
C LEU A 315 -8.54 24.14 9.47
N MET A 316 -8.85 22.91 9.87
CA MET A 316 -10.00 22.64 10.72
C MET A 316 -9.64 21.62 11.78
N GLY A 317 -9.81 22.00 13.04
CA GLY A 317 -9.65 21.11 14.19
C GLY A 317 -10.60 19.92 14.10
N TYR A 318 -10.17 18.77 14.61
CA TYR A 318 -10.99 17.56 14.62
C TYR A 318 -12.27 17.76 15.44
N MET A 319 -13.42 17.53 14.82
CA MET A 319 -14.73 17.55 15.45
C MET A 319 -15.33 16.15 15.37
N THR A 320 -15.71 15.60 16.52
CA THR A 320 -16.29 14.26 16.63
C THR A 320 -17.45 14.06 15.64
N PRO A 321 -17.56 12.88 14.98
CA PRO A 321 -18.77 12.44 14.31
C PRO A 321 -20.01 12.59 15.22
N SER A 322 -20.85 13.59 14.98
CA SER A 322 -22.00 13.91 15.84
C SER A 322 -23.31 13.95 15.06
N PRO A 323 -23.82 12.79 14.59
CA PRO A 323 -25.09 12.72 13.87
C PRO A 323 -26.24 13.22 14.76
N PRO A 324 -27.31 13.80 14.17
CA PRO A 324 -28.38 14.47 14.91
C PRO A 324 -29.34 13.51 15.62
N ASP A 325 -29.52 12.30 15.09
CA ASP A 325 -30.41 11.27 15.64
C ASP A 325 -29.89 9.86 15.32
N ASP A 326 -30.63 8.85 15.80
CA ASP A 326 -30.33 7.43 15.62
C ASP A 326 -31.17 6.76 14.52
N ASN A 327 -31.87 7.53 13.68
CA ASN A 327 -32.77 6.99 12.67
C ASN A 327 -32.03 6.38 11.48
N PHE A 328 -30.85 6.89 11.14
CA PHE A 328 -30.01 6.35 10.07
C PHE A 328 -28.52 6.57 10.31
N TYR A 329 -27.70 5.85 9.55
CA TYR A 329 -26.24 5.95 9.60
C TYR A 329 -25.75 7.10 8.73
N HIS A 330 -24.99 8.01 9.32
CA HIS A 330 -24.21 9.02 8.60
C HIS A 330 -22.84 8.45 8.23
N ARG A 331 -22.38 8.77 7.02
CA ARG A 331 -21.09 8.39 6.48
C ARG A 331 -20.05 9.44 6.86
N TYR A 332 -18.86 8.98 7.23
CA TYR A 332 -17.71 9.84 7.55
C TYR A 332 -16.50 9.32 6.77
N VAL A 333 -16.03 10.11 5.81
CA VAL A 333 -15.04 9.73 4.81
C VAL A 333 -13.73 10.43 5.13
N TYR A 334 -12.66 9.65 5.26
CA TYR A 334 -11.31 10.08 5.55
C TYR A 334 -10.50 9.95 4.28
N LEU A 335 -9.84 11.02 3.86
CA LEU A 335 -9.10 11.08 2.60
C LEU A 335 -7.74 11.72 2.82
N VAL A 336 -6.74 11.22 2.09
CA VAL A 336 -5.42 11.83 1.99
C VAL A 336 -5.08 12.07 0.53
N TYR A 337 -4.63 13.28 0.22
CA TYR A 337 -4.17 13.70 -1.10
C TYR A 337 -2.68 14.03 -1.05
N LYS A 338 -1.95 13.74 -2.13
CA LYS A 338 -0.60 14.25 -2.32
C LYS A 338 -0.69 15.68 -2.84
N GLN A 339 0.04 16.60 -2.23
CA GLN A 339 0.18 17.95 -2.76
C GLN A 339 1.29 17.99 -3.82
N PRO A 340 1.16 18.83 -4.87
CA PRO A 340 2.20 18.99 -5.89
C PRO A 340 3.50 19.58 -5.31
N CYS A 341 3.39 20.37 -4.24
CA CYS A 341 4.48 20.96 -3.48
C CYS A 341 3.96 21.46 -2.12
N LEU A 342 4.80 22.19 -1.37
CA LEU A 342 4.35 23.01 -0.26
C LEU A 342 3.47 24.15 -0.81
N LEU A 343 2.24 24.26 -0.31
CA LEU A 343 1.24 25.22 -0.80
C LEU A 343 0.93 26.29 0.26
N ASP A 344 0.46 27.45 -0.19
CA ASP A 344 -0.03 28.52 0.68
C ASP A 344 -1.57 28.46 0.78
N PHE A 345 -2.08 28.33 2.00
CA PHE A 345 -3.50 28.25 2.31
C PHE A 345 -4.01 29.51 3.04
N VAL A 346 -3.35 30.66 2.88
CA VAL A 346 -3.74 31.94 3.52
C VAL A 346 -5.24 32.28 3.36
N ASP A 347 -5.85 31.95 2.22
CA ASP A 347 -7.27 32.24 1.95
C ASP A 347 -8.26 31.27 2.61
N GLU A 348 -7.80 30.16 3.19
CA GLU A 348 -8.68 29.18 3.83
C GLU A 348 -8.97 29.54 5.31
N PRO A 349 -10.18 29.35 5.82
CA PRO A 349 -10.47 29.63 7.22
C PRO A 349 -9.76 28.65 8.15
N ARG A 350 -9.32 29.13 9.32
CA ARG A 350 -8.86 28.27 10.43
C ARG A 350 -10.01 28.14 11.42
N ILE A 351 -10.58 26.95 11.54
CA ILE A 351 -11.77 26.67 12.35
C ILE A 351 -11.39 25.75 13.51
N SER A 352 -11.75 26.13 14.73
CA SER A 352 -11.47 25.33 15.93
C SER A 352 -12.37 24.08 16.03
N GLU A 353 -11.92 23.07 16.78
CA GLU A 353 -12.63 21.82 17.05
C GLU A 353 -14.05 22.00 17.66
N THR A 354 -14.31 23.13 18.32
CA THR A 354 -15.61 23.45 18.93
C THR A 354 -16.53 24.29 18.06
N GLU A 355 -16.05 24.80 16.92
CA GLU A 355 -16.82 25.72 16.07
C GLU A 355 -17.48 24.99 14.90
N THR A 356 -18.81 25.08 14.80
CA THR A 356 -19.60 24.45 13.72
C THR A 356 -19.74 25.33 12.49
N LYS A 357 -19.65 26.66 12.66
CA LYS A 357 -19.82 27.63 11.58
C LYS A 357 -18.68 27.52 10.56
N GLY A 358 -19.03 27.44 9.28
CA GLY A 358 -18.05 27.38 8.18
C GLY A 358 -17.56 25.98 7.79
N ARG A 359 -18.03 24.92 8.48
CA ARG A 359 -17.72 23.51 8.17
C ARG A 359 -18.64 22.88 7.12
N SER A 360 -19.88 23.36 7.01
CA SER A 360 -20.88 22.88 6.04
C SER A 360 -20.71 23.52 4.65
N ALA A 361 -21.42 22.97 3.66
CA ALA A 361 -21.40 23.41 2.26
C ALA A 361 -20.00 23.41 1.61
N LYS A 362 -19.13 22.55 2.13
CA LYS A 362 -17.80 22.32 1.57
C LYS A 362 -17.89 21.27 0.45
N SER A 363 -16.81 21.10 -0.30
CA SER A 363 -16.67 19.97 -1.19
C SER A 363 -15.20 19.60 -1.34
N VAL A 364 -14.86 18.37 -1.00
CA VAL A 364 -13.49 17.86 -1.14
C VAL A 364 -13.02 17.85 -2.58
N ARG A 365 -13.91 17.56 -3.54
CA ARG A 365 -13.60 17.63 -4.98
C ARG A 365 -13.22 19.03 -5.42
N LYS A 366 -14.03 20.04 -5.07
CA LYS A 366 -13.74 21.44 -5.42
C LYS A 366 -12.45 21.94 -4.76
N PHE A 367 -12.16 21.48 -3.55
CA PHE A 367 -10.91 21.82 -2.87
C PHE A 367 -9.69 21.18 -3.56
N ALA A 368 -9.79 19.90 -3.91
CA ALA A 368 -8.75 19.20 -4.65
C ALA A 368 -8.48 19.84 -6.03
N GLU A 369 -9.53 20.26 -6.74
CA GLU A 369 -9.43 21.01 -7.99
C GLU A 369 -8.76 22.38 -7.80
N LYS A 370 -9.16 23.14 -6.77
CA LYS A 370 -8.62 24.48 -6.48
C LYS A 370 -7.09 24.46 -6.28
N TYR A 371 -6.58 23.40 -5.66
CA TYR A 371 -5.17 23.27 -5.28
C TYR A 371 -4.36 22.26 -6.11
N ASP A 372 -4.93 21.76 -7.21
CA ASP A 372 -4.29 20.79 -8.11
C ASP A 372 -3.78 19.54 -7.39
N LEU A 373 -4.61 18.98 -6.50
CA LEU A 373 -4.25 17.83 -5.67
C LEU A 373 -4.44 16.48 -6.39
N GLY A 374 -5.16 16.47 -7.52
CA GLY A 374 -5.56 15.25 -8.21
C GLY A 374 -6.53 14.39 -7.39
N ASP A 375 -6.43 13.06 -7.56
CA ASP A 375 -7.25 12.08 -6.85
C ASP A 375 -6.64 11.74 -5.46
N PRO A 376 -7.47 11.29 -4.49
CA PRO A 376 -6.97 10.89 -3.18
C PRO A 376 -6.04 9.68 -3.28
N ILE A 377 -4.88 9.76 -2.64
CA ILE A 377 -3.90 8.67 -2.61
C ILE A 377 -4.23 7.60 -1.57
N ALA A 378 -5.03 7.95 -0.56
CA ALA A 378 -5.53 6.99 0.40
C ALA A 378 -6.91 7.42 0.92
N GLY A 379 -7.74 6.46 1.30
CA GLY A 379 -9.00 6.76 1.97
C GLY A 379 -9.60 5.58 2.72
N ASN A 380 -10.52 5.89 3.62
CA ASN A 380 -11.32 4.94 4.39
C ASN A 380 -12.59 5.67 4.87
N PHE A 381 -13.57 4.94 5.39
CA PHE A 381 -14.80 5.56 5.91
C PHE A 381 -15.43 4.72 7.01
N ILE A 382 -16.16 5.39 7.90
CA ILE A 382 -17.00 4.77 8.93
C ILE A 382 -18.45 5.21 8.76
N ARG A 383 -19.33 4.51 9.47
CA ARG A 383 -20.73 4.89 9.65
C ARG A 383 -21.01 5.11 11.13
N ALA A 384 -21.80 6.12 11.48
CA ALA A 384 -22.24 6.34 12.85
C ALA A 384 -23.71 6.80 12.91
N THR A 385 -24.40 6.42 13.98
CA THR A 385 -25.70 7.00 14.39
C THR A 385 -25.50 7.73 15.72
N ALA A 386 -26.50 8.50 16.17
CA ALA A 386 -26.38 9.18 17.46
C ALA A 386 -26.28 8.16 18.61
N ASP A 387 -25.45 8.51 19.60
CA ASP A 387 -25.39 7.92 20.93
C ASP A 387 -25.59 9.01 22.00
N GLU A 388 -25.60 8.63 23.28
CA GLU A 388 -25.79 9.58 24.38
C GLU A 388 -24.75 10.71 24.39
N TYR A 389 -23.49 10.41 24.06
CA TYR A 389 -22.41 11.39 24.02
C TYR A 389 -22.63 12.45 22.94
N SER A 390 -22.95 12.04 21.70
CA SER A 390 -23.19 12.96 20.60
C SER A 390 -24.42 13.85 20.82
N LEU A 391 -25.48 13.32 21.43
CA LEU A 391 -26.67 14.11 21.79
C LEU A 391 -26.34 15.16 22.86
N GLN A 392 -25.53 14.82 23.86
CA GLN A 392 -25.04 15.77 24.86
C GLN A 392 -24.15 16.84 24.21
N LEU A 393 -23.21 16.45 23.35
CA LEU A 393 -22.32 17.37 22.64
C LEU A 393 -23.11 18.37 21.79
N ARG A 394 -24.12 17.91 21.04
CA ARG A 394 -25.00 18.78 20.25
C ARG A 394 -25.78 19.77 21.11
N SER A 395 -26.21 19.37 22.30
CA SER A 395 -26.89 20.28 23.24
C SER A 395 -26.02 21.42 23.77
N GLN A 396 -24.68 21.29 23.65
CA GLN A 396 -23.70 22.31 24.05
C GLN A 396 -23.26 23.20 22.87
N MET A 397 -23.49 22.76 21.63
CA MET A 397 -23.11 23.48 20.40
C MET A 397 -24.27 24.26 19.75
N LEU A 398 -25.51 23.99 20.19
CA LEU A 398 -26.72 24.77 19.90
C LEU A 398 -26.91 25.85 20.97
#